data_AF-F9QAR2-F1
#
_entry.id   AF-F9QAR2-F1
#
_cell.length_a   1.000
_cell.length_b   1.000
_cell.length_c   1.000
_cell.angle_alpha   90.00
_cell.angle_beta   90.00
_cell.angle_gamma   90.00
#
_symmetry.space_group_name_H-M   'P 1'
#
loop_
_entity.id
_entity.type
_entity.pdbx_description
1 polymer ?
#
loop_
_entity_poly.entity_id
_entity_poly.type
_entity_poly.pdbx_seq_one_letter_code
_entity_poly.pdbx_strand_id
1 'polypeptide(L)'
;KAFVIIEYKRQQNSSVVDQGISYLNLMLEYKADFLIEYNENQSKPLKRSDIDWSQSKVVFVSPSFNDFQIQATNFKDLPIELWEVNCFDNEIITVNLINKSKSAPNIKTVTTEETKELSTLKEIKVYQEDDHLNDKPDFIQELYETYKQAILNLEPNIEVVPRKRYIAFKKDRNIVDIGIQKKALKLWINLPYSELDDPKKLAKNVEDTGHWGNGDYEISTDSTQYLEYIMSLIKQAIKD
;
A
#
# COMPACT_ATOMS: atom_id res chain seq x y z
N LYS A 1 -0.19 -8.89 8.63
CA LYS A 1 -0.52 -9.60 7.36
C LYS A 1 -1.97 -9.33 7.02
N ALA A 2 -2.41 -9.43 5.77
CA ALA A 2 -3.82 -9.27 5.39
C ALA A 2 -4.17 -10.24 4.26
N PHE A 3 -5.45 -10.61 4.14
CA PHE A 3 -5.92 -11.45 3.04
C PHE A 3 -6.22 -10.61 1.80
N VAL A 4 -5.91 -11.16 0.63
CA VAL A 4 -6.23 -10.58 -0.67
C VAL A 4 -7.02 -11.61 -1.46
N ILE A 5 -8.21 -11.24 -1.90
CA ILE A 5 -9.06 -12.08 -2.75
C ILE A 5 -8.70 -11.78 -4.20
N ILE A 6 -8.35 -12.80 -4.98
CA ILE A 6 -7.99 -12.64 -6.39
C ILE A 6 -9.01 -13.37 -7.25
N GLU A 7 -9.66 -12.65 -8.17
CA GLU A 7 -10.55 -13.24 -9.16
C GLU A 7 -9.99 -13.06 -10.58
N TYR A 8 -9.87 -14.16 -11.32
CA TYR A 8 -9.51 -14.16 -12.73
C TYR A 8 -10.77 -14.13 -13.60
N LYS A 9 -10.93 -13.07 -14.39
CA LYS A 9 -12.06 -12.92 -15.32
C LYS A 9 -11.62 -13.27 -16.74
N ARG A 10 -12.34 -14.20 -17.37
CA ARG A 10 -12.18 -14.54 -18.79
C ARG A 10 -13.13 -13.77 -19.71
N GLN A 11 -14.19 -13.18 -19.16
CA GLN A 11 -15.23 -12.44 -19.90
C GLN A 11 -15.59 -11.14 -19.16
N GLN A 12 -16.05 -10.14 -19.92
CA GLN A 12 -16.47 -8.84 -19.40
C GLN A 12 -17.82 -8.97 -18.67
N ASN A 13 -17.81 -9.35 -17.39
CA ASN A 13 -19.01 -9.31 -16.54
C ASN A 13 -19.27 -7.90 -16.04
N SER A 14 -20.53 -7.45 -16.09
CA SER A 14 -20.92 -6.05 -15.89
C SER A 14 -20.78 -5.53 -14.47
N SER A 15 -20.73 -6.38 -13.43
CA SER A 15 -20.63 -5.90 -12.04
C SER A 15 -19.39 -6.39 -11.29
N VAL A 16 -18.27 -5.71 -11.52
CA VAL A 16 -17.01 -5.93 -10.80
C VAL A 16 -17.09 -5.39 -9.37
N VAL A 17 -17.81 -4.29 -9.18
CA VAL A 17 -17.97 -3.64 -7.86
C VAL A 17 -18.80 -4.50 -6.92
N ASP A 18 -20.01 -4.92 -7.32
CA ASP A 18 -20.89 -5.68 -6.42
C ASP A 18 -20.28 -7.03 -6.05
N GLN A 19 -19.59 -7.68 -6.99
CA GLN A 19 -18.83 -8.91 -6.73
C GLN A 19 -17.72 -8.68 -5.72
N GLY A 20 -16.91 -7.63 -5.90
CA GLY A 20 -15.83 -7.31 -4.99
C GLY A 20 -16.35 -7.01 -3.58
N ILE A 21 -17.41 -6.23 -3.47
CA ILE A 21 -18.07 -5.93 -2.20
C ILE A 21 -18.62 -7.22 -1.55
N SER A 22 -19.27 -8.08 -2.33
CA SER A 22 -19.82 -9.35 -1.85
C SER A 22 -18.74 -10.25 -1.26
N TYR A 23 -17.58 -10.37 -1.91
CA TYR A 23 -16.47 -11.18 -1.40
C TYR A 23 -15.89 -10.64 -0.09
N LEU A 24 -15.71 -9.32 0.00
CA LEU A 24 -15.22 -8.69 1.22
C LEU A 24 -16.21 -8.88 2.36
N ASN A 25 -17.50 -8.73 2.10
CA ASN A 25 -18.54 -8.93 3.10
C ASN A 25 -18.56 -10.37 3.61
N LEU A 26 -18.51 -11.35 2.69
CA LEU A 26 -18.45 -12.76 3.04
C LEU A 26 -17.22 -13.06 3.92
N MET A 27 -16.04 -12.57 3.52
CA MET A 27 -14.83 -12.78 4.31
C MET A 27 -14.89 -12.11 5.69
N LEU A 28 -15.47 -10.90 5.79
CA LEU A 28 -15.59 -10.18 7.07
C LEU A 28 -16.63 -10.80 8.01
N GLU A 29 -17.70 -11.39 7.46
CA GLU A 29 -18.73 -12.11 8.22
C GLU A 29 -18.18 -13.45 8.74
N TYR A 30 -17.43 -14.18 7.91
CA TYR A 30 -16.95 -15.55 8.18
C TYR A 30 -15.44 -15.61 8.46
N LYS A 31 -14.89 -14.64 9.22
CA LYS A 31 -13.45 -14.55 9.53
C LYS A 31 -12.87 -15.81 10.19
N ALA A 32 -13.66 -16.48 11.03
CA ALA A 32 -13.24 -17.69 11.72
C ALA A 32 -13.05 -18.85 10.75
N ASP A 33 -14.02 -19.04 9.85
CA ASP A 33 -14.00 -20.11 8.85
C ASP A 33 -12.85 -19.90 7.85
N PHE A 34 -12.61 -18.65 7.41
CA PHE A 34 -11.46 -18.32 6.58
C PHE A 34 -10.11 -18.68 7.23
N LEU A 35 -10.00 -18.45 8.54
CA LEU A 35 -8.81 -18.79 9.31
C LEU A 35 -8.61 -20.29 9.47
N ILE A 36 -9.70 -21.03 9.67
CA ILE A 36 -9.69 -22.50 9.74
C ILE A 36 -9.21 -23.05 8.40
N GLU A 37 -9.86 -22.68 7.30
CA GLU A 37 -9.52 -23.13 5.95
C GLU A 37 -8.06 -22.81 5.60
N TYR A 38 -7.58 -21.60 5.92
CA TYR A 38 -6.18 -21.24 5.73
C TYR A 38 -5.24 -22.15 6.54
N ASN A 39 -5.52 -22.37 7.82
CA ASN A 39 -4.66 -23.14 8.71
C ASN A 39 -4.65 -24.63 8.37
N GLU A 40 -5.72 -25.18 7.78
CA GLU A 40 -5.77 -26.56 7.31
C GLU A 40 -4.92 -26.80 6.06
N ASN A 41 -4.76 -25.77 5.23
CA ASN A 41 -4.04 -25.88 3.94
C ASN A 41 -2.62 -25.29 3.96
N GLN A 42 -2.17 -24.70 5.07
CA GLN A 42 -0.89 -23.98 5.14
C GLN A 42 0.00 -24.48 6.28
N SER A 43 1.31 -24.54 6.03
CA SER A 43 2.28 -25.07 7.01
C SER A 43 2.52 -24.15 8.22
N LYS A 44 2.18 -22.87 8.13
CA LYS A 44 2.38 -21.87 9.19
C LYS A 44 1.03 -21.32 9.62
N PRO A 45 0.50 -21.72 10.79
CA PRO A 45 -0.81 -21.26 11.22
C PRO A 45 -0.79 -19.78 11.57
N LEU A 46 -1.91 -19.11 11.35
CA LEU A 46 -2.16 -17.73 11.74
C LEU A 46 -3.22 -17.66 12.84
N LYS A 47 -2.98 -16.78 13.81
CA LYS A 47 -4.00 -16.36 14.78
C LYS A 47 -4.78 -15.19 14.20
N ARG A 48 -5.99 -14.99 14.73
CA ARG A 48 -6.82 -13.83 14.37
C ARG A 48 -6.13 -12.49 14.63
N SER A 49 -5.28 -12.41 15.66
CA SER A 49 -4.47 -11.23 15.99
C SER A 49 -3.37 -10.92 14.97
N ASP A 50 -2.97 -11.91 14.17
CA ASP A 50 -1.85 -11.78 13.22
C ASP A 50 -2.32 -11.16 11.89
N ILE A 51 -3.64 -11.05 11.73
CA ILE A 51 -4.32 -10.59 10.51
C ILE A 51 -4.92 -9.22 10.75
N ASP A 52 -4.49 -8.27 9.92
CA ASP A 52 -5.11 -6.97 9.77
C ASP A 52 -6.20 -7.05 8.70
N TRP A 53 -7.41 -7.40 9.15
CA TRP A 53 -8.60 -7.46 8.30
C TRP A 53 -8.92 -6.12 7.64
N SER A 54 -8.52 -5.01 8.26
CA SER A 54 -8.78 -3.67 7.72
C SER A 54 -7.96 -3.36 6.46
N GLN A 55 -6.95 -4.18 6.15
CA GLN A 55 -6.10 -4.04 4.97
C GLN A 55 -6.42 -5.07 3.89
N SER A 56 -7.56 -5.77 4.01
CA SER A 56 -7.99 -6.73 3.00
C SER A 56 -8.54 -6.03 1.76
N LYS A 57 -8.34 -6.63 0.60
CA LYS A 57 -8.76 -6.08 -0.70
C LYS A 57 -9.13 -7.18 -1.69
N VAL A 58 -9.80 -6.78 -2.77
CA VAL A 58 -10.07 -7.64 -3.93
C VAL A 58 -9.23 -7.18 -5.10
N VAL A 59 -8.66 -8.13 -5.82
CA VAL A 59 -7.89 -7.93 -7.05
C VAL A 59 -8.62 -8.67 -8.16
N PHE A 60 -9.12 -7.93 -9.15
CA PHE A 60 -9.62 -8.51 -10.39
C PHE A 60 -8.52 -8.53 -11.44
N VAL A 61 -8.32 -9.69 -12.06
CA VAL A 61 -7.34 -9.89 -13.12
C VAL A 61 -8.07 -10.24 -14.41
N SER A 62 -7.85 -9.48 -15.48
CA SER A 62 -8.52 -9.66 -16.77
C SER A 62 -7.59 -9.24 -17.92
N PRO A 63 -7.76 -9.71 -19.16
CA PRO A 63 -7.04 -9.13 -20.31
C PRO A 63 -7.40 -7.65 -20.56
N SER A 64 -8.65 -7.27 -20.24
CA SER A 64 -9.15 -5.91 -20.41
C SER A 64 -10.32 -5.62 -19.45
N PHE A 65 -10.51 -4.35 -19.11
CA PHE A 65 -11.73 -3.84 -18.49
C PHE A 65 -12.39 -2.78 -19.39
N ASN A 66 -13.71 -2.69 -19.35
CA ASN A 66 -14.43 -1.62 -20.05
C ASN A 66 -14.48 -0.34 -19.20
N ASP A 67 -14.77 0.79 -19.84
CA ASP A 67 -14.82 2.10 -19.17
C ASP A 67 -15.80 2.11 -17.98
N PHE A 68 -16.93 1.42 -18.07
CA PHE A 68 -17.88 1.35 -16.97
C PHE A 68 -17.29 0.68 -15.73
N GLN A 69 -16.55 -0.43 -15.89
CA GLN A 69 -15.89 -1.12 -14.79
C GLN A 69 -14.78 -0.27 -14.16
N ILE A 70 -14.00 0.42 -15.01
CA ILE A 70 -12.93 1.32 -14.56
C ILE A 70 -13.54 2.48 -13.77
N GLN A 71 -14.58 3.14 -14.29
CA GLN A 71 -15.23 4.26 -13.60
C GLN A 71 -15.95 3.82 -12.32
N ALA A 72 -16.60 2.65 -12.32
CA ALA A 72 -17.30 2.14 -11.15
C ALA A 72 -16.34 1.80 -9.99
N THR A 73 -15.07 1.50 -10.28
CA THR A 73 -14.05 1.22 -9.25
C THR A 73 -13.19 2.44 -8.89
N ASN A 74 -13.42 3.59 -9.54
CA ASN A 74 -12.64 4.82 -9.39
C ASN A 74 -13.02 5.62 -8.12
N PHE A 75 -12.98 4.97 -6.96
CA PHE A 75 -13.22 5.56 -5.64
C PHE A 75 -11.99 5.39 -4.75
N LYS A 76 -11.50 6.47 -4.12
CA LYS A 76 -10.24 6.44 -3.34
C LYS A 76 -10.27 5.41 -2.21
N ASP A 77 -11.41 5.30 -1.54
CA ASP A 77 -11.66 4.45 -0.37
C ASP A 77 -12.20 3.05 -0.67
N LEU A 78 -12.34 2.67 -1.95
CA LEU A 78 -12.80 1.34 -2.34
C LEU A 78 -11.63 0.33 -2.40
N PRO A 79 -11.62 -0.75 -1.61
CA PRO A 79 -10.51 -1.72 -1.57
C PRO A 79 -10.56 -2.75 -2.72
N ILE A 80 -10.71 -2.26 -3.96
CA ILE A 80 -10.74 -3.05 -5.19
C ILE A 80 -9.65 -2.54 -6.13
N GLU A 81 -8.87 -3.47 -6.70
CA GLU A 81 -7.85 -3.22 -7.71
C GLU A 81 -8.19 -3.97 -9.01
N LEU A 82 -7.89 -3.34 -10.14
CA LEU A 82 -8.04 -3.92 -11.46
C LEU A 82 -6.66 -4.08 -12.10
N TRP A 83 -6.33 -5.31 -12.49
CA TRP A 83 -5.06 -5.65 -13.12
C TRP A 83 -5.31 -6.21 -14.52
N GLU A 84 -4.78 -5.52 -15.52
CA GLU A 84 -4.79 -5.98 -16.90
C GLU A 84 -3.57 -6.85 -17.18
N VAL A 85 -3.81 -8.10 -17.57
CA VAL A 85 -2.76 -9.06 -17.87
C VAL A 85 -2.94 -9.62 -19.27
N ASN A 86 -1.98 -9.34 -20.14
CA ASN A 86 -1.98 -9.80 -21.53
C ASN A 86 -0.71 -10.62 -21.80
N CYS A 87 -0.87 -11.72 -22.55
CA CYS A 87 0.23 -12.55 -23.02
C CYS A 87 0.27 -12.46 -24.55
N PHE A 88 1.42 -12.09 -25.09
CA PHE A 88 1.67 -11.99 -26.53
C PHE A 88 2.43 -13.22 -27.03
N ASP A 89 2.40 -13.46 -28.34
CA ASP A 89 2.97 -14.68 -28.98
C ASP A 89 4.45 -14.92 -28.67
N ASN A 90 5.21 -13.89 -28.28
CA ASN A 90 6.64 -13.98 -27.95
C ASN A 90 6.92 -14.27 -26.46
N GLU A 91 5.97 -14.87 -25.74
CA GLU A 91 6.04 -15.09 -24.27
C GLU A 91 6.17 -13.78 -23.47
N ILE A 92 5.86 -12.64 -24.09
CA ILE A 92 5.86 -11.34 -23.43
C ILE A 92 4.55 -11.24 -22.65
N ILE A 93 4.68 -11.06 -21.33
CA ILE A 93 3.55 -10.82 -20.44
C ILE A 93 3.58 -9.36 -20.01
N THR A 94 2.49 -8.62 -20.25
CA THR A 94 2.29 -7.28 -19.68
C THR A 94 1.35 -7.38 -18.50
N VAL A 95 1.70 -6.72 -17.40
CA VAL A 95 0.93 -6.68 -16.17
C VAL A 95 0.75 -5.22 -15.77
N ASN A 96 -0.46 -4.69 -15.95
CA ASN A 96 -0.75 -3.27 -15.77
C ASN A 96 -1.80 -3.08 -14.69
N LEU A 97 -1.48 -2.32 -13.64
CA LEU A 97 -2.45 -1.86 -12.66
C LEU A 97 -3.22 -0.66 -13.22
N ILE A 98 -4.55 -0.75 -13.25
CA ILE A 98 -5.39 0.41 -13.55
C ILE A 98 -5.46 1.29 -12.31
N ASN A 99 -4.69 2.39 -12.34
CA ASN A 99 -4.65 3.35 -11.26
C ASN A 99 -5.95 4.17 -11.16
N LYS A 100 -6.37 4.42 -9.92
CA LYS A 100 -7.46 5.36 -9.66
C LYS A 100 -7.04 6.78 -10.01
N SER A 101 -7.99 7.58 -10.46
CA SER A 101 -7.76 9.00 -10.76
C SER A 101 -7.40 9.78 -9.49
N LYS A 102 -6.53 10.80 -9.62
CA LYS A 102 -6.17 11.70 -8.50
C LYS A 102 -7.38 12.43 -7.92
N SER A 103 -8.41 12.66 -8.73
CA SER A 103 -9.67 13.31 -8.39
C SER A 103 -10.79 12.33 -8.02
N ALA A 104 -10.48 11.03 -7.84
CA ALA A 104 -11.46 10.02 -7.46
C ALA A 104 -12.24 10.45 -6.18
N PRO A 105 -13.58 10.34 -6.16
CA PRO A 105 -14.37 10.63 -4.97
C PRO A 105 -14.21 9.55 -3.90
N ASN A 106 -14.74 9.81 -2.70
CA ASN A 106 -14.94 8.78 -1.69
C ASN A 106 -16.33 8.15 -1.90
N ILE A 107 -16.45 6.82 -1.84
CA ILE A 107 -17.73 6.13 -1.99
C ILE A 107 -18.75 6.60 -0.95
N LYS A 108 -18.27 6.93 0.27
CA LYS A 108 -19.07 7.45 1.38
C LYS A 108 -19.66 8.83 1.12
N THR A 109 -19.06 9.61 0.21
CA THR A 109 -19.56 10.96 -0.13
C THR A 109 -20.62 10.94 -1.24
N VAL A 110 -20.69 9.85 -2.01
CA VAL A 110 -21.60 9.72 -3.15
C VAL A 110 -22.85 8.90 -2.80
N THR A 111 -22.76 8.01 -1.80
CA THR A 111 -23.88 7.20 -1.34
C THR A 111 -24.59 7.86 -0.16
N THR A 112 -25.85 8.29 -0.37
CA THR A 112 -26.70 8.91 0.67
C THR A 112 -27.37 7.89 1.60
N GLU A 113 -27.38 6.61 1.22
CA GLU A 113 -27.97 5.52 1.99
C GLU A 113 -26.89 4.51 2.36
N GLU A 114 -26.66 4.31 3.66
CA GLU A 114 -25.80 3.22 4.15
C GLU A 114 -26.53 1.88 3.91
N THR A 115 -26.28 1.24 2.77
CA THR A 115 -26.76 -0.13 2.56
C THR A 115 -26.05 -1.06 3.55
N LYS A 116 -26.72 -2.16 3.93
CA LYS A 116 -26.12 -3.19 4.79
C LYS A 116 -24.77 -3.69 4.24
N GLU A 117 -24.64 -3.75 2.91
CA GLU A 117 -23.43 -4.18 2.20
C GLU A 117 -22.26 -3.18 2.29
N LEU A 118 -22.53 -1.88 2.37
CA LEU A 118 -21.51 -0.85 2.58
C LEU A 118 -21.12 -0.74 4.07
N SER A 119 -22.02 -1.10 4.98
CA SER A 119 -21.80 -0.99 6.42
C SER A 119 -20.68 -1.91 6.93
N THR A 120 -20.57 -3.12 6.38
CA THR A 120 -19.53 -4.12 6.70
C THR A 120 -18.15 -3.70 6.18
N LEU A 121 -18.09 -2.93 5.09
CA LEU A 121 -16.84 -2.37 4.58
C LEU A 121 -16.25 -1.27 5.47
N LYS A 122 -16.97 -0.76 6.49
CA LYS A 122 -16.41 0.21 7.46
C LYS A 122 -15.19 -0.34 8.20
N GLU A 123 -15.05 -1.66 8.28
CA GLU A 123 -13.88 -2.31 8.86
C GLU A 123 -12.64 -2.20 7.98
N ILE A 124 -12.81 -2.05 6.66
CA ILE A 124 -11.72 -1.88 5.70
C ILE A 124 -11.32 -0.41 5.63
N LYS A 125 -10.01 -0.17 5.64
CA LYS A 125 -9.42 1.16 5.63
C LYS A 125 -8.41 1.28 4.51
N VAL A 126 -8.73 2.14 3.55
CA VAL A 126 -7.76 2.60 2.55
C VAL A 126 -7.19 3.93 3.05
N TYR A 127 -5.88 3.95 3.28
CA TYR A 127 -5.18 5.12 3.76
C TYR A 127 -4.77 6.03 2.60
N GLN A 128 -4.82 7.33 2.83
CA GLN A 128 -4.35 8.38 1.93
C GLN A 128 -3.16 9.12 2.57
N GLU A 129 -2.37 9.83 1.78
CA GLU A 129 -1.26 10.65 2.32
C GLU A 129 -1.77 11.71 3.31
N ASP A 130 -2.92 12.31 3.01
CA ASP A 130 -3.57 13.32 3.86
C ASP A 130 -3.89 12.81 5.27
N ASP A 131 -4.16 11.50 5.43
CA ASP A 131 -4.37 10.89 6.75
C ASP A 131 -3.16 11.01 7.68
N HIS A 132 -1.97 11.22 7.12
CA HIS A 132 -0.71 11.41 7.85
C HIS A 132 -0.30 12.88 8.01
N LEU A 133 -0.85 13.76 7.18
CA LEU A 133 -0.44 15.16 7.04
C LEU A 133 -1.41 16.14 7.72
N ASN A 134 -2.71 15.85 7.74
CA ASN A 134 -3.75 16.79 8.18
C ASN A 134 -3.58 17.34 9.61
N ASP A 135 -2.94 16.59 10.51
CA ASP A 135 -2.68 16.98 11.90
C ASP A 135 -1.22 17.47 12.14
N LYS A 136 -0.46 17.72 11.06
CA LYS A 136 0.95 18.08 11.12
C LYS A 136 1.16 19.56 10.81
N PRO A 137 2.15 20.21 11.46
CA PRO A 137 2.51 21.59 11.12
C PRO A 137 3.00 21.72 9.67
N ASP A 138 2.79 22.89 9.06
CA ASP A 138 3.15 23.17 7.67
C ASP A 138 4.62 22.81 7.35
N PHE A 139 5.56 23.18 8.24
CA PHE A 139 6.98 22.87 8.04
C PHE A 139 7.28 21.37 7.95
N ILE A 140 6.49 20.50 8.61
CA ILE A 140 6.62 19.04 8.49
C ILE A 140 6.00 18.54 7.18
N GLN A 141 4.90 19.14 6.74
CA GLN A 141 4.29 18.79 5.47
C GLN A 141 5.22 19.16 4.31
N GLU A 142 5.83 20.34 4.35
CA GLU A 142 6.85 20.79 3.38
C GLU A 142 8.11 19.90 3.40
N LEU A 143 8.56 19.51 4.61
CA LEU A 143 9.67 18.58 4.77
C LEU A 143 9.34 17.23 4.13
N TYR A 144 8.16 16.67 4.42
CA TYR A 144 7.69 15.43 3.80
C TYR A 144 7.66 15.53 2.28
N GLU A 145 7.06 16.58 1.73
CA GLU A 145 6.95 16.76 0.28
C GLU A 145 8.35 16.85 -0.37
N THR A 146 9.30 17.52 0.28
CA THR A 146 10.68 17.59 -0.19
C THR A 146 11.34 16.21 -0.26
N TYR A 147 11.22 15.40 0.80
CA TYR A 147 11.78 14.04 0.81
C TYR A 147 11.04 13.12 -0.17
N LYS A 148 9.72 13.23 -0.27
CA LYS A 148 8.89 12.49 -1.23
C LYS A 148 9.37 12.73 -2.66
N GLN A 149 9.49 13.99 -3.08
CA GLN A 149 9.96 14.33 -4.42
C GLN A 149 11.40 13.84 -4.66
N ALA A 150 12.28 13.97 -3.66
CA ALA A 150 13.64 13.47 -3.76
C ALA A 150 13.70 11.95 -3.96
N ILE A 151 12.88 11.18 -3.24
CA ILE A 151 12.78 9.72 -3.39
C ILE A 151 12.20 9.35 -4.76
N LEU A 152 11.12 10.00 -5.19
CA LEU A 152 10.50 9.76 -6.50
C LEU A 152 11.44 10.07 -7.67
N ASN A 153 12.41 10.97 -7.47
CA ASN A 153 13.44 11.31 -8.47
C ASN A 153 14.61 10.32 -8.50
N LEU A 154 14.71 9.37 -7.57
CA LEU A 154 15.79 8.38 -7.58
C LEU A 154 15.67 7.41 -8.75
N GLU A 155 14.44 6.97 -9.05
CA GLU A 155 14.17 6.01 -10.12
C GLU A 155 12.72 6.13 -10.62
N PRO A 156 12.44 5.93 -11.93
CA PRO A 156 11.07 5.84 -12.42
C PRO A 156 10.28 4.71 -11.74
N ASN A 157 8.96 4.87 -11.73
CA ASN A 157 7.99 3.87 -11.27
C ASN A 157 8.05 3.53 -9.77
N ILE A 158 8.63 4.39 -8.93
CA ILE A 158 8.45 4.29 -7.47
C ILE A 158 7.00 4.67 -7.12
N GLU A 159 6.30 3.76 -6.46
CA GLU A 159 4.94 3.93 -5.95
C GLU A 159 4.95 4.47 -4.51
N VAL A 160 4.05 5.39 -4.22
CA VAL A 160 3.76 5.89 -2.87
C VAL A 160 2.53 5.17 -2.33
N VAL A 161 2.70 4.44 -1.23
CA VAL A 161 1.65 3.60 -0.66
C VAL A 161 1.43 3.94 0.82
N PRO A 162 0.44 4.79 1.14
CA PRO A 162 0.06 5.08 2.51
C PRO A 162 -0.41 3.81 3.24
N ARG A 163 0.09 3.62 4.46
CA ARG A 163 -0.28 2.54 5.39
C ARG A 163 -0.69 3.17 6.71
N LYS A 164 -1.35 2.41 7.58
CA LYS A 164 -1.86 2.91 8.89
C LYS A 164 -0.89 3.78 9.71
N ARG A 165 0.42 3.51 9.65
CA ARG A 165 1.43 4.18 10.50
C ARG A 165 2.53 4.92 9.74
N TYR A 166 2.68 4.67 8.45
CA TYR A 166 3.78 5.16 7.63
C TYR A 166 3.36 5.19 6.16
N ILE A 167 4.12 5.89 5.34
CA ILE A 167 3.95 5.90 3.88
C ILE A 167 5.12 5.13 3.29
N ALA A 168 4.82 4.05 2.57
CA ALA A 168 5.82 3.20 1.92
C ALA A 168 6.18 3.75 0.55
N PHE A 169 7.46 3.77 0.21
CA PHE A 169 7.98 3.99 -1.13
C PHE A 169 8.50 2.66 -1.64
N LYS A 170 7.92 2.14 -2.72
CA LYS A 170 8.22 0.81 -3.24
C LYS A 170 8.33 0.81 -4.76
N LYS A 171 9.11 -0.10 -5.31
CA LYS A 171 9.08 -0.47 -6.73
C LYS A 171 8.56 -1.91 -6.78
N ASP A 172 9.41 -2.87 -7.14
CA ASP A 172 9.12 -4.31 -7.03
C ASP A 172 9.12 -4.79 -5.57
N ARG A 173 9.84 -4.06 -4.72
CA ARG A 173 9.94 -4.26 -3.27
C ARG A 173 9.92 -2.91 -2.55
N ASN A 174 9.68 -2.94 -1.23
CA ASN A 174 9.77 -1.73 -0.42
C ASN A 174 11.22 -1.22 -0.43
N ILE A 175 11.39 0.10 -0.57
CA ILE A 175 12.69 0.78 -0.64
C ILE A 175 12.91 1.54 0.66
N VAL A 176 11.94 2.37 1.05
CA VAL A 176 11.99 3.16 2.29
C VAL A 176 10.56 3.42 2.78
N ASP A 177 10.38 3.44 4.08
CA ASP A 177 9.12 3.82 4.73
C ASP A 177 9.29 5.16 5.47
N ILE A 178 8.35 6.09 5.30
CA ILE A 178 8.36 7.37 6.04
C ILE A 178 7.24 7.41 7.08
N GLY A 179 7.62 7.54 8.34
CA GLY A 179 6.75 7.92 9.44
C GLY A 179 6.79 9.43 9.68
N ILE A 180 5.65 10.10 9.52
CA ILE A 180 5.54 11.55 9.72
C ILE A 180 5.20 11.84 11.18
N GLN A 181 6.10 12.50 11.92
CA GLN A 181 5.88 12.91 13.31
C GLN A 181 5.64 14.42 13.40
N LYS A 182 5.22 14.92 14.57
CA LYS A 182 4.93 16.35 14.77
C LYS A 182 6.14 17.28 14.62
N LYS A 183 7.36 16.75 14.73
CA LYS A 183 8.61 17.53 14.77
C LYS A 183 9.71 17.01 13.85
N ALA A 184 9.52 15.85 13.23
CA ALA A 184 10.52 15.20 12.40
C ALA A 184 9.86 14.15 11.48
N LEU A 185 10.60 13.74 10.46
CA LEU A 185 10.36 12.50 9.73
C LEU A 185 11.20 11.39 10.35
N LYS A 186 10.65 10.18 10.36
CA LYS A 186 11.40 8.95 10.53
C LYS A 186 11.41 8.19 9.21
N LEU A 187 12.58 7.82 8.75
CA LEU A 187 12.77 7.05 7.54
C LEU A 187 13.34 5.69 7.92
N TRP A 188 12.69 4.61 7.48
CA TRP A 188 13.19 3.25 7.63
C TRP A 188 13.65 2.74 6.27
N ILE A 189 14.95 2.61 6.06
CA ILE A 189 15.53 2.14 4.80
C ILE A 189 15.45 0.61 4.77
N ASN A 190 14.80 0.06 3.74
CA ASN A 190 14.50 -1.36 3.65
C ASN A 190 15.70 -2.18 3.15
N LEU A 191 16.70 -2.29 4.01
CA LEU A 191 17.86 -3.16 3.87
C LEU A 191 18.08 -3.94 5.17
N PRO A 192 18.51 -5.20 5.09
CA PRO A 192 18.98 -5.94 6.26
C PRO A 192 20.17 -5.26 6.93
N TYR A 193 20.27 -5.34 8.26
CA TYR A 193 21.44 -4.86 8.96
C TYR A 193 22.73 -5.46 8.38
N SER A 194 23.79 -4.65 8.30
CA SER A 194 25.06 -4.85 7.59
C SER A 194 25.09 -4.63 6.06
N GLU A 195 23.94 -4.45 5.39
CA GLU A 195 23.92 -4.17 3.93
C GLU A 195 24.06 -2.67 3.58
N LEU A 196 23.82 -1.75 4.52
CA LEU A 196 23.91 -0.30 4.26
C LEU A 196 25.32 0.24 4.49
N ASP A 197 25.92 0.85 3.46
CA ASP A 197 27.15 1.63 3.58
C ASP A 197 26.82 3.07 4.02
N ASP A 198 26.95 3.32 5.32
CA ASP A 198 26.69 4.61 5.98
C ASP A 198 27.96 5.13 6.70
N PRO A 199 28.92 5.72 5.96
CA PRO A 199 30.16 6.23 6.54
C PRO A 199 29.97 7.38 7.53
N LYS A 200 28.86 8.14 7.45
CA LYS A 200 28.55 9.21 8.41
C LYS A 200 27.82 8.69 9.65
N LYS A 201 27.44 7.41 9.67
CA LYS A 201 26.73 6.75 10.78
C LYS A 201 25.46 7.50 11.17
N LEU A 202 24.71 7.97 10.16
CA LEU A 202 23.47 8.70 10.34
C LEU A 202 22.29 7.76 10.67
N ALA A 203 22.33 6.54 10.17
CA ALA A 203 21.32 5.51 10.37
C ALA A 203 21.58 4.72 11.66
N LYS A 204 20.50 4.46 12.39
CA LYS A 204 20.49 3.63 13.59
C LYS A 204 20.01 2.22 13.25
N ASN A 205 20.70 1.20 13.75
CA ASN A 205 20.21 -0.17 13.74
C ASN A 205 18.94 -0.30 14.61
N VAL A 206 17.86 -0.79 14.01
CA VAL A 206 16.57 -1.09 14.65
C VAL A 206 16.07 -2.52 14.38
N GLU A 207 16.91 -3.43 13.86
CA GLU A 207 16.58 -4.84 13.58
C GLU A 207 15.87 -5.51 14.79
N ASP A 208 16.46 -5.39 15.97
CA ASP A 208 15.92 -5.94 17.23
C ASP A 208 15.01 -4.97 18.01
N THR A 209 14.73 -3.79 17.44
CA THR A 209 13.91 -2.77 18.09
C THR A 209 12.53 -2.73 17.44
N GLY A 210 11.45 -2.82 18.21
CA GLY A 210 10.10 -2.68 17.65
C GLY A 210 9.92 -1.33 16.94
N HIS A 211 9.70 -1.36 15.62
CA HIS A 211 9.48 -0.21 14.76
C HIS A 211 8.36 -0.49 13.74
N TRP A 212 7.90 0.55 13.04
CA TRP A 212 6.75 0.44 12.12
C TRP A 212 7.13 0.15 10.67
N GLY A 213 8.30 0.63 10.23
CA GLY A 213 8.83 0.35 8.90
C GLY A 213 9.29 -1.10 8.75
N ASN A 214 9.69 -1.47 7.53
CA ASN A 214 10.11 -2.83 7.20
C ASN A 214 11.63 -3.04 7.27
N GLY A 215 12.40 -1.95 7.37
CA GLY A 215 13.86 -1.98 7.24
C GLY A 215 14.61 -1.77 8.55
N ASP A 216 15.80 -2.36 8.64
CA ASP A 216 16.61 -2.40 9.87
C ASP A 216 17.34 -1.08 10.17
N TYR A 217 17.24 -0.09 9.29
CA TYR A 217 17.93 1.20 9.42
C TYR A 217 16.95 2.35 9.60
N GLU A 218 16.95 2.99 10.77
CA GLU A 218 16.15 4.18 11.07
C GLU A 218 16.98 5.46 10.98
N ILE A 219 16.50 6.45 10.25
CA ILE A 219 17.01 7.83 10.25
C ILE A 219 15.91 8.75 10.74
N SER A 220 16.22 9.68 11.66
CA SER A 220 15.31 10.74 12.05
C SER A 220 15.85 12.09 11.60
N THR A 221 15.01 12.89 10.95
CA THR A 221 15.40 14.19 10.41
C THR A 221 14.28 15.21 10.52
N ASP A 222 14.61 16.42 10.92
CA ASP A 222 13.71 17.57 11.05
C ASP A 222 14.03 18.67 10.01
N SER A 223 14.95 18.41 9.09
CA SER A 223 15.42 19.37 8.11
C SER A 223 15.97 18.70 6.84
N THR A 224 16.36 19.51 5.86
CA THR A 224 16.96 19.08 4.59
C THR A 224 18.49 19.07 4.63
N GLN A 225 19.12 19.33 5.78
CA GLN A 225 20.58 19.43 5.92
C GLN A 225 21.33 18.20 5.38
N TYR A 226 20.77 17.00 5.58
CA TYR A 226 21.36 15.74 5.14
C TYR A 226 20.61 15.10 3.97
N LEU A 227 19.75 15.85 3.26
CA LEU A 227 18.86 15.31 2.24
C LEU A 227 19.62 14.49 1.18
N GLU A 228 20.64 15.07 0.55
CA GLU A 228 21.42 14.39 -0.49
C GLU A 228 22.08 13.11 0.03
N TYR A 229 22.57 13.14 1.26
CA TYR A 229 23.20 11.97 1.88
C TYR A 229 22.18 10.89 2.21
N ILE A 230 21.01 11.26 2.75
CA ILE A 230 19.92 10.32 3.02
C ILE A 230 19.43 9.70 1.70
N MET A 231 19.35 10.47 0.61
CA MET A 231 19.01 9.94 -0.71
C MET A 231 20.06 8.95 -1.22
N SER A 232 21.35 9.19 -0.99
CA SER A 232 22.39 8.23 -1.37
C SER A 232 22.31 6.92 -0.57
N LEU A 233 21.83 6.97 0.67
CA LEU A 233 21.56 5.77 1.47
C LEU A 233 20.31 5.03 0.97
N ILE A 234 19.21 5.74 0.72
CA ILE A 234 17.96 5.16 0.20
C ILE A 234 18.19 4.50 -1.17
N LYS A 235 19.02 5.12 -2.02
CA LYS A 235 19.35 4.57 -3.34
C LYS A 235 19.97 3.16 -3.27
N GLN A 236 20.72 2.84 -2.21
CA GLN A 236 21.28 1.48 -2.03
C GLN A 236 20.19 0.42 -1.83
N ALA A 237 19.00 0.80 -1.36
CA ALA A 237 17.86 -0.09 -1.22
C ALA A 237 17.13 -0.35 -2.54
N ILE A 238 17.45 0.39 -3.60
CA ILE A 238 16.94 0.11 -4.94
C ILE A 238 17.91 -0.88 -5.60
N LYS A 239 17.47 -2.13 -5.74
CA LYS A 239 18.22 -3.16 -6.48
C LYS A 239 17.69 -3.16 -7.92
N ASP A 240 18.60 -3.31 -8.87
CA ASP A 240 18.30 -3.52 -10.29
C ASP A 240 17.51 -4.83 -10.51
#